data_AF-A0A9E4B8R2-F1
#
_entry.id   AF-A0A9E4B8R2-F1
#
_cell.length_a   1.000
_cell.length_b   1.000
_cell.length_c   1.000
_cell.angle_alpha   90.00
_cell.angle_beta   90.00
_cell.angle_gamma   90.00
#
_symmetry.space_group_name_H-M   'P 1'
#
loop_
_entity.id
_entity.type
_entity.pdbx_description
1 polymer ?
#
loop_
_entity_poly.entity_id
_entity_poly.type
_entity_poly.pdbx_seq_one_letter_code
_entity_poly.pdbx_strand_id
1 'polypeptide(L)'
;KRKSPKEYVTDVLKRDDVTSGEELEINDAPAFIGDVDTSDSNVQLQLVGLLYGRNVVYLFKGECGPKGDPEKLRDALRATMGGLRIMTSDDLKVANSRRIKVVVAEPGQTYAELARESALTDNAEQLLRVLNSAYPNGEPRAGDYIKIIE
;
A
#
# COMPACT_ATOMS: atom_id res chain seq x y z
N LYS A 1 8.61 -23.93 -7.47
CA LYS A 1 7.94 -23.65 -6.18
C LYS A 1 8.51 -22.36 -5.62
N ARG A 2 7.70 -21.51 -4.96
CA ARG A 2 8.20 -20.30 -4.27
C ARG A 2 9.05 -20.76 -3.07
N LYS A 3 10.25 -20.24 -2.94
CA LYS A 3 11.16 -20.52 -1.82
C LYS A 3 10.60 -19.93 -0.53
N SER A 4 10.91 -20.54 0.62
CA SER A 4 10.58 -19.94 1.92
C SER A 4 11.30 -18.59 2.08
N PRO A 5 10.82 -17.71 2.97
CA PRO A 5 11.51 -16.45 3.25
C PRO A 5 12.99 -16.65 3.64
N LYS A 6 13.30 -17.66 4.47
CA LYS A 6 14.67 -18.00 4.84
C LYS A 6 15.50 -18.46 3.63
N GLU A 7 14.97 -19.40 2.85
CA GLU A 7 15.63 -19.89 1.63
C GLU A 7 15.86 -18.78 0.59
N TYR A 8 14.99 -17.76 0.57
CA TYR A 8 15.19 -16.61 -0.32
C TYR A 8 16.39 -15.77 0.11
N VAL A 9 16.57 -15.55 1.42
CA VAL A 9 17.72 -14.82 1.96
C VAL A 9 19.03 -15.54 1.64
N THR A 10 19.09 -16.86 1.83
CA THR A 10 20.31 -17.64 1.56
C THR A 10 20.54 -17.86 0.08
N ASP A 11 19.54 -18.34 -0.66
CA ASP A 11 19.79 -18.87 -2.00
C ASP A 11 19.65 -17.83 -3.12
N VAL A 12 18.84 -16.79 -2.89
CA VAL A 12 18.59 -15.74 -3.88
C VAL A 12 19.42 -14.51 -3.57
N LEU A 13 19.37 -14.04 -2.31
CA LEU A 13 20.13 -12.87 -1.90
C LEU A 13 21.60 -13.19 -1.57
N LYS A 14 21.96 -14.49 -1.44
CA LYS A 14 23.32 -14.95 -1.13
C LYS A 14 23.91 -14.25 0.10
N ARG A 15 23.08 -14.14 1.14
CA ARG A 15 23.42 -13.51 2.41
C ARG A 15 24.05 -14.53 3.35
N ASP A 16 25.32 -14.81 3.10
CA ASP A 16 26.13 -15.73 3.93
C ASP A 16 26.48 -15.11 5.30
N ASP A 17 26.25 -13.81 5.45
CA ASP A 17 26.43 -13.03 6.67
C ASP A 17 25.28 -13.19 7.67
N VAL A 18 24.21 -13.91 7.34
CA VAL A 18 23.09 -14.15 8.27
C VAL A 18 23.40 -15.37 9.13
N THR A 19 23.57 -15.15 10.43
CA THR A 19 24.08 -16.17 11.37
C THR A 19 22.97 -16.93 12.07
N SER A 20 21.82 -16.28 12.30
CA SER A 20 20.65 -16.88 12.91
C SER A 20 19.37 -16.16 12.47
N GLY A 21 18.21 -16.74 12.77
CA GLY A 21 16.94 -16.11 12.48
C GLY A 21 15.76 -17.05 12.58
N GLU A 22 14.57 -16.47 12.51
CA GLU A 22 13.30 -17.19 12.60
C GLU A 22 12.42 -16.89 11.40
N GLU A 23 11.70 -17.92 10.96
CA GLU A 23 10.55 -17.73 10.08
C GLU A 23 9.32 -17.40 10.92
N LEU A 24 8.55 -16.44 10.45
CA LEU A 24 7.37 -15.95 11.13
C LEU A 24 6.32 -15.55 10.10
N GLU A 25 5.12 -15.28 10.58
CA GLU A 25 4.04 -14.76 9.75
C GLU A 25 3.68 -13.37 10.26
N ILE A 26 3.66 -12.39 9.35
CA ILE A 26 3.33 -10.99 9.67
C ILE A 26 2.15 -10.61 8.76
N ASN A 27 0.99 -10.35 9.34
CA ASN A 27 -0.25 -10.04 8.60
C ASN A 27 -0.59 -11.10 7.52
N ASP A 28 -0.59 -12.37 7.90
CA ASP A 28 -0.84 -13.52 7.01
C ASP A 28 0.16 -13.67 5.85
N ALA A 29 1.28 -12.94 5.91
CA ALA A 29 2.35 -12.98 4.93
C ALA A 29 3.59 -13.68 5.52
N PRO A 30 4.18 -14.67 4.81
CA PRO A 30 5.40 -15.32 5.27
C PRO A 30 6.56 -14.32 5.32
N ALA A 31 7.28 -14.36 6.43
CA ALA A 31 8.39 -13.46 6.72
C ALA A 31 9.56 -14.21 7.38
N PHE A 32 10.71 -13.56 7.38
CA PHE A 32 11.91 -14.01 8.09
C PHE A 32 12.59 -12.81 8.72
N ILE A 33 13.08 -12.96 9.95
CA ILE A 33 13.97 -12.00 10.60
C ILE A 33 15.20 -12.75 11.04
N GLY A 34 16.38 -12.26 10.66
CA GLY A 34 17.65 -12.87 11.00
C GLY A 34 18.68 -11.86 11.50
N ASP A 35 19.54 -12.34 12.38
CA ASP A 35 20.70 -11.62 12.87
C ASP A 35 21.83 -11.75 11.85
N VAL A 36 22.50 -10.63 11.57
CA VAL A 36 23.67 -10.55 10.68
C VAL A 36 24.94 -10.57 11.52
N ASP A 37 25.99 -11.23 11.03
CA ASP A 37 27.31 -11.22 11.65
C ASP A 37 27.86 -9.80 11.74
N THR A 38 28.10 -9.35 12.97
CA THR A 38 28.66 -8.03 13.27
C THR A 38 30.09 -8.11 13.81
N SER A 39 30.73 -9.28 13.79
CA SER A 39 32.04 -9.53 14.40
C SER A 39 33.14 -8.56 13.91
N ASP A 40 33.07 -8.13 12.65
CA ASP A 40 34.02 -7.20 12.02
C ASP A 40 33.54 -5.73 12.00
N SER A 41 32.50 -5.41 12.76
CA SER A 41 31.84 -4.09 12.74
C SER A 41 31.74 -3.46 14.13
N ASN A 42 31.72 -2.12 14.17
CA ASN A 42 31.48 -1.38 15.40
C ASN A 42 29.97 -1.20 15.67
N VAL A 43 29.18 -2.25 15.47
CA VAL A 43 27.73 -2.22 15.67
C VAL A 43 27.33 -3.34 16.63
N GLN A 44 26.32 -3.08 17.45
CA GLN A 44 25.91 -4.02 18.50
C GLN A 44 24.98 -5.10 17.96
N LEU A 45 24.12 -4.76 17.00
CA LEU A 45 23.23 -5.70 16.32
C LEU A 45 22.92 -5.17 14.92
N GLN A 46 22.92 -6.08 13.95
CA GLN A 46 22.37 -5.85 12.63
C GLN A 46 21.36 -6.95 12.30
N LEU A 47 20.23 -6.54 11.74
CA LEU A 47 19.11 -7.41 11.39
C LEU A 47 18.82 -7.33 9.91
N VAL A 48 18.44 -8.47 9.34
CA VAL A 48 17.79 -8.55 8.04
C VAL A 48 16.36 -9.02 8.24
N GLY A 49 15.40 -8.30 7.68
CA GLY A 49 14.00 -8.70 7.62
C GLY A 49 13.59 -8.98 6.18
N LEU A 50 12.85 -10.05 5.92
CA LEU A 50 12.25 -10.32 4.62
C LEU A 50 10.74 -10.52 4.81
N LEU A 51 9.94 -9.83 4.02
CA LEU A 51 8.48 -9.94 4.02
C LEU A 51 7.98 -10.19 2.60
N TYR A 52 7.20 -11.24 2.40
CA TYR A 52 6.58 -11.51 1.12
C TYR A 52 5.29 -10.74 0.90
N GLY A 53 5.31 -9.81 -0.05
CA GLY A 53 4.09 -9.23 -0.61
C GLY A 53 3.46 -10.12 -1.68
N ARG A 54 2.35 -9.64 -2.26
CA ARG A 54 1.60 -10.33 -3.31
C ARG A 54 2.45 -10.60 -4.55
N ASN A 55 3.12 -9.57 -5.08
CA ASN A 55 3.98 -9.65 -6.27
C ASN A 55 5.37 -9.02 -6.05
N VAL A 56 5.72 -8.74 -4.80
CA VAL A 56 6.95 -8.05 -4.42
C VAL A 56 7.56 -8.72 -3.20
N VAL A 57 8.86 -8.55 -3.00
CA VAL A 57 9.59 -8.98 -1.81
C VAL A 57 10.16 -7.74 -1.16
N TYR A 58 9.82 -7.50 0.10
CA TYR A 58 10.39 -6.40 0.87
C TYR A 58 11.59 -6.91 1.66
N LEU A 59 12.71 -6.20 1.54
CA LEU A 59 13.93 -6.44 2.31
C LEU A 59 14.15 -5.27 3.24
N PHE A 60 14.30 -5.57 4.53
CA PHE A 60 14.57 -4.62 5.59
C PHE A 60 15.98 -4.86 6.11
N LYS A 61 16.66 -3.77 6.44
CA LYS A 61 17.93 -3.79 7.15
C LYS A 61 17.79 -2.88 8.35
N GLY A 62 18.07 -3.42 9.52
CA GLY A 62 18.13 -2.67 10.77
C GLY A 62 19.53 -2.75 11.35
N GLU A 63 20.00 -1.68 11.97
CA GLU A 63 21.30 -1.65 12.64
C GLU A 63 21.17 -0.80 13.91
N CYS A 64 21.80 -1.24 14.99
CA CYS A 64 22.04 -0.39 16.15
C CYS A 64 23.53 -0.33 16.45
N GLY A 65 24.04 0.89 16.58
CA GLY A 65 25.45 1.14 16.90
C GLY A 65 25.82 0.73 18.33
N PRO A 66 27.05 1.04 18.79
CA PRO A 66 27.62 0.50 20.05
C PRO A 66 26.88 0.87 21.33
N LYS A 67 26.12 1.97 21.30
CA LYS A 67 25.31 2.48 22.43
C LYS A 67 23.82 2.27 22.20
N GLY A 68 23.48 1.48 21.20
CA GLY A 68 22.11 1.17 20.81
C GLY A 68 21.43 0.24 21.81
N ASP A 69 20.16 -0.01 21.54
CA ASP A 69 19.36 -0.98 22.29
C ASP A 69 18.91 -2.07 21.31
N PRO A 70 19.54 -3.26 21.35
CA PRO A 70 19.23 -4.35 20.44
C PRO A 70 17.77 -4.80 20.50
N GLU A 71 17.16 -4.79 21.68
CA GLU A 71 15.76 -5.21 21.85
C GLU A 71 14.82 -4.18 21.23
N LYS A 72 15.07 -2.89 21.44
CA LYS A 72 14.31 -1.84 20.74
C LYS A 72 14.45 -1.91 19.24
N LEU A 73 15.63 -2.27 18.72
CA LEU A 73 15.82 -2.46 17.29
C LEU A 73 14.96 -3.62 16.77
N ARG A 74 14.96 -4.76 17.47
CA ARG A 74 14.11 -5.92 17.13
C ARG A 74 12.63 -5.56 17.14
N ASP A 75 12.17 -4.87 18.18
CA ASP A 75 10.79 -4.41 18.30
C ASP A 75 10.41 -3.44 17.17
N ALA A 76 11.26 -2.45 16.90
CA ALA A 76 11.04 -1.47 15.84
C ALA A 76 11.01 -2.11 14.44
N LEU A 77 11.90 -3.06 14.17
CA LEU A 77 11.92 -3.80 12.91
C LEU A 77 10.62 -4.60 12.74
N ARG A 78 10.20 -5.37 13.76
CA ARG A 78 8.94 -6.12 13.73
C ARG A 78 7.75 -5.20 13.52
N ALA A 79 7.67 -4.08 14.26
CA ALA A 79 6.60 -3.11 14.11
C ALA A 79 6.56 -2.50 12.71
N THR A 80 7.72 -2.19 12.12
CA THR A 80 7.85 -1.66 10.76
C THR A 80 7.38 -2.66 9.71
N MET A 81 7.81 -3.92 9.82
CA MET A 81 7.34 -5.00 8.95
C MET A 81 5.83 -5.22 9.12
N GLY A 82 5.31 -5.13 10.35
CA GLY A 82 3.88 -5.21 10.66
C GLY A 82 3.05 -4.07 10.08
N GLY A 83 3.62 -2.87 9.92
CA GLY A 83 2.96 -1.74 9.29
C GLY A 83 2.73 -1.93 7.77
N LEU A 84 3.54 -2.77 7.13
CA LEU A 84 3.48 -3.03 5.68
C LEU A 84 2.56 -4.23 5.37
N ARG A 85 1.35 -4.19 5.95
CA ARG A 85 0.29 -5.15 5.65
C ARG A 85 -0.25 -4.93 4.24
N ILE A 86 -0.67 -6.02 3.60
CA ILE A 86 -1.47 -5.96 2.38
C ILE A 86 -2.78 -5.23 2.72
N MET A 87 -3.20 -4.30 1.87
CA MET A 87 -4.50 -3.65 2.01
C MET A 87 -5.60 -4.73 2.04
N THR A 88 -6.39 -4.76 3.11
CA THR A 88 -7.56 -5.63 3.16
C THR A 88 -8.66 -5.09 2.24
N SER A 89 -9.68 -5.90 2.02
CA SER A 89 -10.90 -5.47 1.33
C SER A 89 -11.54 -4.25 1.99
N ASP A 90 -11.41 -4.10 3.32
CA ASP A 90 -11.93 -2.94 4.03
C ASP A 90 -11.02 -1.71 3.88
N ASP A 91 -9.69 -1.89 3.89
CA ASP A 91 -8.75 -0.80 3.56
C ASP A 91 -8.98 -0.29 2.13
N LEU A 92 -9.28 -1.17 1.18
CA LEU A 92 -9.61 -0.80 -0.21
C LEU A 92 -10.91 -0.01 -0.33
N LYS A 93 -11.91 -0.30 0.51
CA LYS A 93 -13.16 0.48 0.55
C LYS A 93 -12.92 1.88 1.08
N VAL A 94 -12.02 2.05 2.04
CA VAL A 94 -11.63 3.35 2.61
C VAL A 94 -10.75 4.13 1.62
N ALA A 95 -9.77 3.47 1.01
CA ALA A 95 -8.82 4.11 0.09
C ALA A 95 -9.47 4.54 -1.23
N ASN A 96 -10.40 3.75 -1.77
CA ASN A 96 -11.27 4.20 -2.85
C ASN A 96 -12.46 4.91 -2.22
N SER A 97 -12.34 6.15 -1.77
CA SER A 97 -13.50 6.90 -1.26
C SER A 97 -14.48 7.27 -2.38
N ARG A 98 -14.02 7.33 -3.63
CA ARG A 98 -14.84 7.72 -4.78
C ARG A 98 -15.93 6.67 -5.06
N ARG A 99 -17.19 7.11 -5.12
CA ARG A 99 -18.36 6.30 -5.44
C ARG A 99 -19.12 6.92 -6.61
N ILE A 100 -19.76 6.07 -7.41
CA ILE A 100 -20.73 6.52 -8.41
C ILE A 100 -22.09 6.58 -7.73
N LYS A 101 -22.69 7.76 -7.73
CA LYS A 101 -24.07 7.96 -7.30
C LYS A 101 -24.93 8.34 -8.49
N VAL A 102 -26.14 7.81 -8.55
CA VAL A 102 -27.13 8.20 -9.55
C VAL A 102 -28.08 9.19 -8.91
N VAL A 103 -28.18 10.39 -9.48
CA VAL A 103 -29.09 11.45 -9.04
C VAL A 103 -30.01 11.84 -10.20
N VAL A 104 -31.14 12.44 -9.89
CA VAL A 104 -32.06 12.98 -10.89
C VAL A 104 -31.68 14.43 -11.15
N ALA A 105 -31.46 14.80 -12.40
CA ALA A 105 -31.06 16.14 -12.78
C ALA A 105 -32.17 17.17 -12.50
N GLU A 106 -31.81 18.26 -11.82
CA GLU A 106 -32.73 19.37 -11.56
C GLU A 106 -32.87 20.29 -12.79
N PRO A 107 -33.97 21.04 -12.92
CA PRO A 107 -34.12 22.01 -14.00
C PRO A 107 -32.99 23.05 -14.02
N GLY A 108 -32.27 23.14 -15.14
CA GLY A 108 -31.17 24.10 -15.33
C GLY A 108 -29.82 23.65 -14.78
N GLN A 109 -29.73 22.47 -14.18
CA GLN A 109 -28.47 21.93 -13.67
C GLN A 109 -27.48 21.66 -14.81
N THR A 110 -26.20 21.96 -14.57
CA THR A 110 -25.13 21.77 -15.57
C THR A 110 -24.02 20.84 -15.08
N TYR A 111 -23.29 20.20 -16.00
CA TYR A 111 -22.10 19.44 -15.63
C TYR A 111 -21.01 20.31 -15.01
N ALA A 112 -20.97 21.60 -15.32
CA ALA A 112 -20.03 22.55 -14.72
C ALA A 112 -20.31 22.76 -13.23
N GLU A 113 -21.58 22.81 -12.82
CA GLU A 113 -21.97 22.89 -11.41
C GLU A 113 -21.71 21.58 -10.67
N LEU A 114 -22.14 20.46 -11.26
CA LEU A 114 -21.91 19.12 -10.71
C LEU A 114 -20.41 18.80 -10.54
N ALA A 115 -19.57 19.32 -11.44
CA ALA A 115 -18.13 19.16 -11.35
C ALA A 115 -17.53 19.86 -10.13
N ARG A 116 -18.07 21.00 -9.69
CA ARG A 116 -17.58 21.73 -8.50
C ARG A 116 -17.87 20.98 -7.20
N GLU A 117 -18.93 20.19 -7.19
CA GLU A 117 -19.35 19.39 -6.03
C GLU A 117 -18.76 17.96 -6.06
N SER A 118 -18.09 17.58 -7.14
CA SER A 118 -17.54 16.24 -7.33
C SER A 118 -16.21 16.04 -6.63
N ALA A 119 -15.94 14.81 -6.19
CA ALA A 119 -14.62 14.38 -5.69
C ALA A 119 -13.54 14.23 -6.79
N LEU A 120 -13.86 14.62 -8.03
CA LEU A 120 -12.93 14.65 -9.17
C LEU A 120 -12.08 15.92 -9.12
N THR A 121 -10.76 15.78 -9.28
CA THR A 121 -9.81 16.90 -9.23
C THR A 121 -9.60 17.54 -10.60
N ASP A 122 -9.33 16.72 -11.62
CA ASP A 122 -8.92 17.19 -12.95
C ASP A 122 -9.97 16.86 -14.00
N ASN A 123 -10.27 17.82 -14.88
CA ASN A 123 -11.24 17.67 -15.98
C ASN A 123 -12.62 17.14 -15.55
N ALA A 124 -13.05 17.45 -14.32
CA ALA A 124 -14.25 16.90 -13.70
C ALA A 124 -15.49 17.04 -14.58
N GLU A 125 -15.70 18.22 -15.17
CA GLU A 125 -16.83 18.47 -16.07
C GLU A 125 -16.81 17.55 -17.31
N GLN A 126 -15.66 17.46 -17.98
CA GLN A 126 -15.51 16.63 -19.18
C GLN A 126 -15.66 15.14 -18.84
N LEU A 127 -15.11 14.70 -17.70
CA LEU A 127 -15.25 13.33 -17.22
C LEU A 127 -16.70 13.00 -16.88
N LEU A 128 -17.44 13.91 -16.23
CA LEU A 128 -18.86 13.73 -15.96
C LEU A 128 -19.67 13.66 -17.25
N ARG A 129 -19.36 14.47 -18.27
CA ARG A 129 -19.98 14.37 -19.59
C ARG A 129 -19.71 13.02 -20.25
N VAL A 130 -18.47 12.52 -20.21
CA VAL A 130 -18.14 11.19 -20.75
C VAL A 130 -18.91 10.10 -20.00
N LEU A 131 -18.92 10.14 -18.67
CA LEU A 131 -19.61 9.17 -17.81
C LEU A 131 -21.12 9.08 -18.13
N ASN A 132 -21.71 10.20 -18.52
CA ASN A 132 -23.13 10.34 -18.83
C ASN A 132 -23.44 10.38 -20.34
N SER A 133 -22.48 10.01 -21.21
CA SER A 133 -22.66 10.01 -22.67
C SER A 133 -23.10 11.37 -23.26
N ALA A 134 -22.67 12.46 -22.63
CA ALA A 134 -22.99 13.84 -22.99
C ALA A 134 -21.77 14.62 -23.53
N TYR A 135 -20.65 13.94 -23.77
CA TYR A 135 -19.45 14.56 -24.35
C TYR A 135 -19.68 14.96 -25.83
N PRO A 136 -19.12 16.07 -26.34
CA PRO A 136 -18.28 17.05 -25.62
C PRO A 136 -19.07 18.14 -24.88
N ASN A 137 -20.27 18.50 -25.35
CA ASN A 137 -20.94 19.75 -24.96
C ASN A 137 -22.38 19.58 -24.47
N GLY A 138 -22.86 18.34 -24.27
CA GLY A 138 -24.24 18.07 -23.86
C GLY A 138 -24.45 18.30 -22.37
N GLU A 139 -25.57 18.93 -21.99
CA GLU A 139 -26.01 19.15 -20.61
C GLU A 139 -27.09 18.15 -20.19
N PRO A 140 -27.24 17.88 -18.88
CA PRO A 140 -28.34 17.05 -18.41
C PRO A 140 -29.68 17.79 -18.57
N ARG A 141 -30.75 17.04 -18.84
CA ARG A 141 -32.10 17.61 -18.89
C ARG A 141 -32.83 17.28 -17.59
N ALA A 142 -33.76 18.14 -17.19
CA ALA A 142 -34.57 17.91 -16.00
C ALA A 142 -35.21 16.51 -16.02
N GLY A 143 -35.01 15.74 -14.96
CA GLY A 143 -35.52 14.38 -14.84
C GLY A 143 -34.60 13.28 -15.40
N ASP A 144 -33.49 13.62 -16.06
CA ASP A 144 -32.49 12.63 -16.49
C ASP A 144 -31.81 12.00 -15.25
N TYR A 145 -31.59 10.69 -15.30
CA TYR A 145 -30.74 10.01 -14.31
C TYR A 145 -29.28 10.19 -14.70
N ILE A 146 -28.53 10.91 -13.87
CA ILE A 146 -27.13 11.22 -14.11
C ILE A 146 -26.24 10.61 -13.05
N LYS A 147 -25.09 10.12 -13.49
CA LYS A 147 -24.03 9.55 -12.68
C LYS A 147 -23.07 10.66 -12.26
N ILE A 148 -22.88 10.81 -10.96
CA ILE A 148 -21.90 11.72 -10.36
C ILE A 148 -20.87 10.94 -9.55
N ILE A 149 -19.72 11.56 -9.29
CA ILE A 149 -18.65 11.01 -8.46
C ILE A 149 -18.59 11.81 -7.16
N GLU A 150 -18.83 11.14 -6.03
CA GLU A 150 -18.68 11.67 -4.66
C GLU A 150 -17.58 10.91 -3.89
#